data_AF-A0A2J6JEJ6-F1
#
_entry.id   AF-A0A2J6JEJ6-F1
#
_cell.length_a   1.000
_cell.length_b   1.000
_cell.length_c   1.000
_cell.angle_alpha   90.00
_cell.angle_beta   90.00
_cell.angle_gamma   90.00
#
_symmetry.space_group_name_H-M   'P 1'
#
loop_
_entity.id
_entity.type
_entity.pdbx_description
1 polymer ?
#
loop_
_entity_poly.entity_id
_entity_poly.type
_entity_poly.pdbx_seq_one_letter_code
_entity_poly.pdbx_strand_id
1 'polypeptide(L)'
;MALARFFSRAATAIGQHLSIGRDDLENFLEQTLIEVHFGEDCLKKENAYWTASLLINIVSRLYPRLALSGQSEFTAEMASVALGINPDIELVSAPQTPSVKIAIGTGTAQPAETLCPGSSGWVASLVQDGTLPLSGPPNPYAASFAAGLAAAETFRRIFSERLEDHHPIGNVRVSLLDFSENSGVEEVLGPMDIGDVAFCGLGAVGNAAIWVLSRHEGLTGRATLIDHETIELSNLQRYVLALDADENVSKPELAMRAFATGSLSVEPQPLTLCDYSSRLGDRPIQPTVCVSVDNFHDRRVAQALLPRLVVNGYTGKTDLGASWHYFDNDKACLACLYFREQEPSELNRMVSALGLDDIVVVQMIPDGKVLVSDHLRIIEKHRGLEENALAAWEGKHIQDVYSSVTCGNLGIAVNGQETEVVPLAHQSVLAGVLMASELVKRTTSLAERSQAENLANWPNILKSTPKRWCYSIPPTKNCICSDDDYLNVYKEKWSSDE
;
A
#
# COMPACT_ATOMS: atom_id res chain seq x y z
N MET A 1 -28.63 -5.72 -2.17
CA MET A 1 -27.57 -5.05 -2.96
C MET A 1 -26.29 -5.79 -2.69
N ALA A 2 -25.53 -6.17 -3.72
CA ALA A 2 -24.35 -7.03 -3.60
C ALA A 2 -23.05 -6.27 -3.24
N LEU A 3 -23.18 -5.05 -2.72
CA LEU A 3 -22.06 -4.19 -2.35
C LEU A 3 -21.50 -4.60 -0.98
N ALA A 4 -20.17 -4.55 -0.86
CA ALA A 4 -19.50 -4.88 0.39
C ALA A 4 -19.84 -3.90 1.52
N ARG A 5 -19.82 -4.37 2.77
CA ARG A 5 -20.08 -3.58 3.98
C ARG A 5 -19.20 -2.33 4.12
N PHE A 6 -18.00 -2.37 3.55
CA PHE A 6 -17.02 -1.28 3.55
C PHE A 6 -17.13 -0.35 2.32
N PHE A 7 -18.19 -0.47 1.52
CA PHE A 7 -18.36 0.29 0.27
C PHE A 7 -18.31 1.81 0.47
N SER A 8 -18.76 2.34 1.61
CA SER A 8 -18.70 3.78 1.90
C SER A 8 -17.28 4.36 1.77
N ARG A 9 -16.26 3.61 2.20
CA ARG A 9 -14.85 4.03 2.08
C ARG A 9 -14.34 3.89 0.65
N ALA A 10 -14.75 2.85 -0.06
CA ALA A 10 -14.44 2.69 -1.49
C ALA A 10 -15.06 3.81 -2.35
N ALA A 11 -16.30 4.19 -2.06
CA ALA A 11 -16.97 5.31 -2.71
C ALA A 11 -16.27 6.64 -2.45
N THR A 12 -15.77 6.86 -1.22
CA THR A 12 -14.97 8.05 -0.89
C THR A 12 -13.68 8.09 -1.72
N ALA A 13 -12.95 6.98 -1.79
CA ALA A 13 -11.74 6.88 -2.62
C ALA A 13 -12.04 7.25 -4.08
N ILE A 14 -13.06 6.61 -4.68
CA ILE A 14 -13.42 6.83 -6.08
C ILE A 14 -13.94 8.25 -6.31
N GLY A 15 -14.75 8.79 -5.40
CA GLY A 15 -15.26 10.16 -5.45
C GLY A 15 -14.12 11.19 -5.50
N GLN A 16 -13.02 10.96 -4.78
CA GLN A 16 -11.84 11.83 -4.81
C GLN A 16 -11.11 11.82 -6.16
N HIS A 17 -11.18 10.71 -6.91
CA HIS A 17 -10.54 10.56 -8.22
C HIS A 17 -11.44 10.99 -9.38
N LEU A 18 -12.74 10.72 -9.31
CA LEU A 18 -13.67 10.80 -10.44
C LEU A 18 -14.80 11.82 -10.26
N SER A 19 -14.88 12.51 -9.12
CA SER A 19 -15.96 13.46 -8.80
C SER A 19 -17.37 12.87 -8.95
N ILE A 20 -17.55 11.59 -8.61
CA ILE A 20 -18.83 10.87 -8.67
C ILE A 20 -19.51 10.84 -7.31
N GLY A 21 -20.83 11.08 -7.28
CA GLY A 21 -21.65 10.92 -6.08
C GLY A 21 -21.81 9.44 -5.68
N ARG A 22 -22.08 9.19 -4.40
CA ARG A 22 -22.24 7.82 -3.87
C ARG A 22 -23.34 7.04 -4.60
N ASP A 23 -24.54 7.61 -4.69
CA ASP A 23 -25.70 6.92 -5.25
C ASP A 23 -25.52 6.63 -6.75
N ASP A 24 -24.88 7.54 -7.48
CA ASP A 24 -24.54 7.34 -8.89
C ASP A 24 -23.52 6.22 -9.08
N LEU A 25 -22.50 6.16 -8.21
CA LEU A 25 -21.49 5.11 -8.24
C LEU A 25 -22.10 3.74 -7.90
N GLU A 26 -22.98 3.70 -6.91
CA GLU A 26 -23.72 2.52 -6.48
C GLU A 26 -24.55 1.94 -7.63
N ASN A 27 -25.42 2.75 -8.24
CA ASN A 27 -26.23 2.35 -9.40
C ASN A 27 -25.37 1.89 -10.59
N PHE A 28 -24.26 2.57 -10.82
CA PHE A 28 -23.33 2.24 -11.90
C PHE A 28 -22.62 0.90 -11.69
N LEU A 29 -22.15 0.62 -10.46
CA LEU A 29 -21.47 -0.62 -10.14
C LEU A 29 -22.41 -1.83 -10.12
N GLU A 30 -23.68 -1.66 -9.75
CA GLU A 30 -24.68 -2.74 -9.85
C GLU A 30 -24.92 -3.21 -11.30
N GLN A 31 -24.69 -2.34 -12.28
CA GLN A 31 -24.77 -2.70 -13.71
C GLN A 31 -23.45 -3.23 -14.26
N THR A 32 -22.37 -3.13 -13.49
CA THR A 32 -21.02 -3.53 -13.92
C THR A 32 -20.79 -5.01 -13.63
N LEU A 33 -20.47 -5.78 -14.67
CA LEU A 33 -20.14 -7.20 -14.58
C LEU A 33 -18.69 -7.43 -15.00
N ILE A 34 -17.89 -8.03 -14.13
CA ILE A 34 -16.52 -8.46 -14.46
C ILE A 34 -16.55 -9.96 -14.75
N GLU A 35 -16.14 -10.36 -15.94
CA GLU A 35 -15.93 -11.77 -16.28
C GLU A 35 -14.46 -12.13 -16.14
N VAL A 36 -14.17 -13.20 -15.39
CA VAL A 36 -12.84 -13.78 -15.28
C VAL A 36 -12.87 -15.23 -15.75
N HIS A 37 -12.10 -15.52 -16.78
CA HIS A 37 -11.89 -16.85 -17.33
C HIS A 37 -10.54 -17.42 -16.88
N PHE A 38 -10.55 -18.65 -16.41
CA PHE A 38 -9.37 -19.37 -15.94
C PHE A 38 -9.02 -20.49 -16.93
N GLY A 39 -7.82 -20.41 -17.50
CA GLY A 39 -7.22 -21.44 -18.33
C GLY A 39 -6.92 -22.72 -17.54
N GLU A 40 -6.62 -23.80 -18.27
CA GLU A 40 -6.42 -25.13 -17.69
C GLU A 40 -5.13 -25.25 -16.84
N ASP A 41 -4.20 -24.31 -17.00
CA ASP A 41 -2.92 -24.24 -16.31
C ASP A 41 -2.93 -23.37 -15.05
N CYS A 42 -4.11 -22.97 -14.55
CA CYS A 42 -4.28 -22.30 -13.27
C CYS A 42 -4.02 -23.25 -12.07
N LEU A 43 -2.83 -23.84 -12.03
CA LEU A 43 -2.38 -24.80 -11.03
C LEU A 43 -1.82 -24.09 -9.80
N LYS A 44 -1.99 -24.69 -8.61
CA LYS A 44 -1.45 -24.12 -7.35
C LYS A 44 0.05 -23.90 -7.46
N LYS A 45 0.52 -22.78 -6.89
CA LYS A 45 1.93 -22.34 -6.86
C LYS A 45 2.53 -21.95 -8.22
N GLU A 46 1.68 -21.76 -9.23
CA GLU A 46 2.07 -21.19 -10.51
C GLU A 46 1.68 -19.72 -10.62
N ASN A 47 2.28 -19.03 -11.60
CA ASN A 47 2.00 -17.63 -11.92
C ASN A 47 0.50 -17.34 -12.12
N ALA A 48 -0.20 -18.21 -12.85
CA ALA A 48 -1.62 -18.05 -13.13
C ALA A 48 -2.47 -18.10 -11.84
N TYR A 49 -2.13 -18.98 -10.89
CA TYR A 49 -2.83 -19.09 -9.61
C TYR A 49 -2.67 -17.83 -8.76
N TRP A 50 -1.44 -17.33 -8.59
CA TRP A 50 -1.21 -16.10 -7.82
C TRP A 50 -1.86 -14.90 -8.48
N THR A 51 -1.80 -14.81 -9.80
CA THR A 51 -2.46 -13.76 -10.58
C THR A 51 -3.97 -13.79 -10.35
N ALA A 52 -4.60 -14.96 -10.49
CA ALA A 52 -6.04 -15.15 -10.29
C ALA A 52 -6.46 -14.84 -8.85
N SER A 53 -5.78 -15.43 -7.86
CA SER A 53 -6.10 -15.24 -6.44
C SER A 53 -6.04 -13.77 -6.03
N LEU A 54 -4.98 -13.04 -6.43
CA LEU A 54 -4.85 -11.62 -6.10
C LEU A 54 -5.83 -10.76 -6.90
N LEU A 55 -6.04 -11.03 -8.18
CA LEU A 55 -6.98 -10.29 -8.99
C LEU A 55 -8.40 -10.41 -8.41
N ILE A 56 -8.87 -11.62 -8.13
CA ILE A 56 -10.18 -11.89 -7.54
C ILE A 56 -10.32 -11.18 -6.19
N ASN A 57 -9.28 -11.21 -5.35
CA ASN A 57 -9.24 -10.47 -4.11
C ASN A 57 -9.43 -8.95 -4.31
N ILE A 58 -8.75 -8.35 -5.30
CA ILE A 58 -8.87 -6.91 -5.60
C ILE A 58 -10.25 -6.58 -6.16
N VAL A 59 -10.71 -7.29 -7.20
CA VAL A 59 -11.96 -6.94 -7.90
C VAL A 59 -13.18 -7.13 -7.02
N SER A 60 -13.16 -8.13 -6.11
CA SER A 60 -14.28 -8.39 -5.19
C SER A 60 -14.47 -7.29 -4.14
N ARG A 61 -13.48 -6.41 -3.92
CA ARG A 61 -13.59 -5.27 -3.00
C ARG A 61 -14.35 -4.08 -3.59
N LEU A 62 -14.52 -4.04 -4.91
CA LEU A 62 -15.16 -2.91 -5.57
C LEU A 62 -16.37 -3.32 -6.42
N TYR A 63 -16.26 -4.42 -7.16
CA TYR A 63 -17.28 -4.83 -8.11
C TYR A 63 -18.22 -5.84 -7.47
N PRO A 64 -19.53 -5.53 -7.37
CA PRO A 64 -20.49 -6.41 -6.69
C PRO A 64 -20.87 -7.65 -7.47
N ARG A 65 -20.50 -7.75 -8.76
CA ARG A 65 -20.96 -8.82 -9.67
C ARG A 65 -19.79 -9.39 -10.45
N LEU A 66 -19.55 -10.70 -10.29
CA LEU A 66 -18.51 -11.44 -11.00
C LEU A 66 -19.11 -12.63 -11.76
N ALA A 67 -18.62 -12.88 -12.97
CA ALA A 67 -18.82 -14.14 -13.68
C ALA A 67 -17.48 -14.89 -13.71
N LEU A 68 -17.45 -16.09 -13.16
CA LEU A 68 -16.24 -16.92 -13.09
C LEU A 68 -16.41 -18.15 -13.97
N SER A 69 -15.42 -18.47 -14.80
CA SER A 69 -15.45 -19.62 -15.69
C SER A 69 -14.09 -20.30 -15.81
N GLY A 70 -14.08 -21.60 -16.09
CA GLY A 70 -12.87 -22.41 -16.16
C GLY A 70 -13.10 -23.81 -15.58
N GLN A 71 -12.04 -24.47 -15.10
CA GLN A 71 -12.18 -25.73 -14.39
C GLN A 71 -13.03 -25.54 -13.11
N SER A 72 -13.93 -26.50 -12.86
CA SER A 72 -14.95 -26.38 -11.80
C SER A 72 -14.35 -26.22 -10.40
N GLU A 73 -13.33 -27.01 -10.05
CA GLU A 73 -12.66 -26.94 -8.74
C GLU A 73 -11.98 -25.59 -8.52
N PHE A 74 -11.22 -25.12 -9.52
CA PHE A 74 -10.52 -23.84 -9.42
C PHE A 74 -11.49 -22.66 -9.39
N THR A 75 -12.55 -22.69 -10.20
CA THR A 75 -13.62 -21.70 -10.18
C THR A 75 -14.29 -21.64 -8.80
N ALA A 76 -14.56 -22.79 -8.17
CA ALA A 76 -15.13 -22.85 -6.83
C ALA A 76 -14.18 -22.29 -5.76
N GLU A 77 -12.87 -22.54 -5.88
CA GLU A 77 -11.86 -21.94 -4.99
C GLU A 77 -11.84 -20.41 -5.12
N MET A 78 -11.82 -19.87 -6.34
CA MET A 78 -11.85 -18.42 -6.58
C MET A 78 -13.17 -17.78 -6.15
N ALA A 79 -14.30 -18.47 -6.31
CA ALA A 79 -15.58 -18.06 -5.74
C ALA A 79 -15.52 -17.95 -4.21
N SER A 80 -14.87 -18.90 -3.53
CA SER A 80 -14.66 -18.84 -2.08
C SER A 80 -13.77 -17.67 -1.67
N VAL A 81 -12.76 -17.31 -2.47
CA VAL A 81 -11.95 -16.11 -2.24
C VAL A 81 -12.84 -14.86 -2.34
N ALA A 82 -13.63 -14.74 -3.40
CA ALA A 82 -14.51 -13.59 -3.61
C ALA A 82 -15.52 -13.42 -2.44
N LEU A 83 -16.19 -14.50 -2.04
CA LEU A 83 -17.15 -14.52 -0.94
C LEU A 83 -16.50 -14.23 0.43
N GLY A 84 -15.24 -14.63 0.62
CA GLY A 84 -14.48 -14.28 1.82
C GLY A 84 -14.16 -12.78 1.92
N ILE A 85 -14.11 -12.08 0.78
CA ILE A 85 -13.87 -10.62 0.73
C ILE A 85 -15.17 -9.83 0.80
N ASN A 86 -16.19 -10.25 0.05
CA ASN A 86 -17.50 -9.63 0.00
C ASN A 86 -18.56 -10.74 0.08
N PRO A 87 -19.12 -11.01 1.27
CA PRO A 87 -20.13 -12.05 1.44
C PRO A 87 -21.41 -11.83 0.63
N ASP A 88 -21.69 -10.58 0.26
CA ASP A 88 -22.87 -10.19 -0.51
C ASP A 88 -22.65 -10.22 -2.03
N ILE A 89 -21.44 -10.56 -2.51
CA ILE A 89 -21.09 -10.53 -3.93
C ILE A 89 -21.98 -11.48 -4.77
N GLU A 90 -22.46 -11.00 -5.91
CA GLU A 90 -23.23 -11.79 -6.86
C GLU A 90 -22.30 -12.56 -7.80
N LEU A 91 -22.36 -13.89 -7.73
CA LEU A 91 -21.67 -14.78 -8.67
C LEU A 91 -22.62 -15.20 -9.79
N VAL A 92 -22.44 -14.61 -10.97
CA VAL A 92 -23.33 -14.77 -12.13
C VAL A 92 -22.94 -16.03 -12.92
N SER A 93 -23.91 -16.93 -13.14
CA SER A 93 -23.71 -18.18 -13.90
C SER A 93 -24.31 -18.18 -15.31
N ALA A 94 -25.17 -17.19 -15.64
CA ALA A 94 -25.88 -17.12 -16.91
C ALA A 94 -25.12 -16.26 -17.94
N PRO A 95 -25.27 -16.51 -19.26
CA PRO A 95 -24.63 -15.68 -20.28
C PRO A 95 -25.19 -14.26 -20.22
N GLN A 96 -24.36 -13.33 -19.74
CA GLN A 96 -24.56 -11.88 -19.76
C GLN A 96 -23.35 -11.25 -20.44
N THR A 97 -23.54 -10.11 -21.11
CA THR A 97 -22.42 -9.37 -21.69
C THR A 97 -21.63 -8.71 -20.56
N PRO A 98 -20.33 -9.05 -20.36
CA PRO A 98 -19.53 -8.43 -19.32
C PRO A 98 -19.12 -7.01 -19.71
N SER A 99 -18.95 -6.16 -18.70
CA SER A 99 -18.36 -4.81 -18.86
C SER A 99 -16.86 -4.90 -19.16
N VAL A 100 -16.17 -5.86 -18.54
CA VAL A 100 -14.76 -6.18 -18.80
C VAL A 100 -14.58 -7.69 -18.73
N LYS A 101 -13.83 -8.24 -19.68
CA LYS A 101 -13.41 -9.64 -19.71
C LYS A 101 -11.91 -9.75 -19.42
N ILE A 102 -11.56 -10.66 -18.52
CA ILE A 102 -10.20 -10.99 -18.14
C ILE A 102 -9.98 -12.48 -18.33
N ALA A 103 -8.86 -12.88 -18.93
CA ALA A 103 -8.49 -14.27 -19.10
C ALA A 103 -7.11 -14.51 -18.48
N ILE A 104 -7.00 -15.51 -17.61
CA ILE A 104 -5.79 -15.84 -16.87
C ILE A 104 -5.38 -17.26 -17.21
N GLY A 105 -4.08 -17.46 -17.45
CA GLY A 105 -3.52 -18.76 -17.82
C GLY A 105 -3.24 -18.88 -19.31
N THR A 106 -2.64 -20.00 -19.68
CA THR A 106 -2.34 -20.39 -21.05
C THR A 106 -3.54 -21.13 -21.64
N GLY A 107 -3.99 -20.66 -22.81
CA GLY A 107 -5.17 -21.25 -23.43
C GLY A 107 -5.78 -20.33 -24.47
N THR A 108 -5.31 -20.50 -25.71
CA THR A 108 -5.78 -19.82 -26.93
C THR A 108 -5.72 -18.29 -26.92
N ALA A 109 -5.46 -17.71 -28.10
CA ALA A 109 -5.62 -16.29 -28.30
C ALA A 109 -7.05 -15.88 -27.94
N GLN A 110 -7.18 -14.96 -26.99
CA GLN A 110 -8.47 -14.43 -26.60
C GLN A 110 -8.93 -13.38 -27.62
N PRO A 111 -10.24 -13.11 -27.73
CA PRO A 111 -10.73 -12.00 -28.55
C PRO A 111 -10.01 -10.70 -28.19
N ALA A 112 -9.79 -9.84 -29.19
CA ALA A 112 -9.31 -8.49 -28.98
C ALA A 112 -10.16 -7.81 -27.89
N GLU A 113 -9.52 -6.94 -27.10
CA GLU A 113 -10.11 -6.29 -25.91
C GLU A 113 -10.20 -7.17 -24.66
N THR A 114 -9.93 -8.47 -24.70
CA THR A 114 -9.79 -9.27 -23.46
C THR A 114 -8.49 -8.91 -22.73
N LEU A 115 -8.56 -8.65 -21.42
CA LEU A 115 -7.37 -8.42 -20.60
C LEU A 115 -6.71 -9.76 -20.26
N CYS A 116 -5.46 -9.95 -20.68
CA CYS A 116 -4.70 -11.15 -20.42
C CYS A 116 -3.46 -10.81 -19.59
N PRO A 117 -3.54 -10.77 -18.24
CA PRO A 117 -2.36 -10.68 -17.40
C PRO A 117 -1.53 -11.97 -17.52
N GLY A 118 -0.21 -11.83 -17.54
CA GLY A 118 0.72 -12.95 -17.57
C GLY A 118 2.05 -12.58 -16.93
N SER A 119 2.83 -13.58 -16.56
CA SER A 119 4.17 -13.37 -16.01
C SER A 119 5.10 -14.55 -16.28
N SER A 120 6.39 -14.26 -16.32
CA SER A 120 7.46 -15.26 -16.43
C SER A 120 8.72 -14.70 -15.78
N GLY A 121 9.29 -15.46 -14.84
CA GLY A 121 10.42 -15.00 -14.03
C GLY A 121 10.13 -13.62 -13.43
N TRP A 122 11.05 -12.67 -13.56
CA TRP A 122 10.87 -11.31 -13.02
C TRP A 122 9.96 -10.40 -13.86
N VAL A 123 9.39 -10.87 -14.98
CA VAL A 123 8.64 -10.03 -15.92
C VAL A 123 7.13 -10.19 -15.74
N ALA A 124 6.47 -9.09 -15.44
CA ALA A 124 5.02 -8.96 -15.44
C ALA A 124 4.53 -8.41 -16.79
N SER A 125 3.36 -8.84 -17.23
CA SER A 125 2.77 -8.40 -18.49
C SER A 125 1.25 -8.26 -18.41
N LEU A 126 0.72 -7.38 -19.25
CA LEU A 126 -0.69 -7.27 -19.55
C LEU A 126 -0.84 -7.08 -21.06
N VAL A 127 -1.51 -8.01 -21.74
CA VAL A 127 -1.77 -7.92 -23.18
C VAL A 127 -3.28 -7.87 -23.46
N GLN A 128 -3.67 -7.21 -24.55
CA GLN A 128 -5.07 -6.96 -24.89
C GLN A 128 -5.40 -6.99 -26.40
N ASP A 129 -4.44 -7.40 -27.23
CA ASP A 129 -4.53 -7.47 -28.70
C ASP A 129 -4.73 -8.89 -29.24
N GLY A 130 -5.07 -9.84 -28.36
CA GLY A 130 -5.20 -11.26 -28.69
C GLY A 130 -3.88 -12.02 -28.76
N THR A 131 -2.74 -11.38 -28.47
CA THR A 131 -1.49 -12.12 -28.25
C THR A 131 -1.58 -12.98 -26.99
N LEU A 132 -0.76 -14.04 -26.95
CA LEU A 132 -0.70 -14.90 -25.77
C LEU A 132 -0.06 -14.15 -24.60
N PRO A 133 -0.63 -14.23 -23.39
CA PRO A 133 0.01 -13.70 -22.20
C PRO A 133 1.33 -14.42 -21.94
N LEU A 134 2.24 -13.71 -21.28
CA LEU A 134 3.53 -14.29 -20.89
C LEU A 134 3.31 -15.44 -19.88
N SER A 135 3.99 -16.56 -20.10
CA SER A 135 4.00 -17.72 -19.21
C SER A 135 5.38 -18.36 -19.23
N GLY A 136 5.88 -18.73 -18.07
CA GLY A 136 7.21 -19.33 -17.87
C GLY A 136 7.51 -19.43 -16.37
N PRO A 137 8.77 -19.40 -15.92
CA PRO A 137 9.13 -19.72 -14.55
C PRO A 137 8.29 -18.98 -13.49
N PRO A 138 7.86 -19.67 -12.41
CA PRO A 138 7.01 -19.08 -11.40
C PRO A 138 7.77 -18.02 -10.58
N ASN A 139 7.12 -16.88 -10.39
CA ASN A 139 7.61 -15.78 -9.55
C ASN A 139 6.40 -14.99 -9.01
N PRO A 140 6.12 -15.03 -7.70
CA PRO A 140 4.95 -14.39 -7.12
C PRO A 140 4.98 -12.86 -7.25
N TYR A 141 6.16 -12.23 -7.34
CA TYR A 141 6.29 -10.78 -7.53
C TYR A 141 5.74 -10.35 -8.88
N ALA A 142 6.21 -10.98 -9.96
CA ALA A 142 5.76 -10.65 -11.30
C ALA A 142 4.27 -11.01 -11.52
N ALA A 143 3.84 -12.17 -11.01
CA ALA A 143 2.43 -12.58 -11.07
C ALA A 143 1.50 -11.59 -10.33
N SER A 144 1.90 -11.16 -9.13
CA SER A 144 1.12 -10.19 -8.33
C SER A 144 1.06 -8.83 -9.02
N PHE A 145 2.16 -8.40 -9.63
CA PHE A 145 2.20 -7.14 -10.37
C PHE A 145 1.30 -7.21 -11.62
N ALA A 146 1.28 -8.33 -12.34
CA ALA A 146 0.38 -8.55 -13.47
C ALA A 146 -1.10 -8.49 -13.05
N ALA A 147 -1.46 -9.05 -11.89
CA ALA A 147 -2.82 -8.91 -11.33
C ALA A 147 -3.15 -7.43 -11.02
N GLY A 148 -2.21 -6.70 -10.43
CA GLY A 148 -2.36 -5.26 -10.18
C GLY A 148 -2.55 -4.44 -11.46
N LEU A 149 -1.81 -4.77 -12.53
CA LEU A 149 -1.98 -4.16 -13.86
C LEU A 149 -3.37 -4.43 -14.44
N ALA A 150 -3.83 -5.67 -14.40
CA ALA A 150 -5.16 -6.04 -14.89
C ALA A 150 -6.27 -5.33 -14.11
N ALA A 151 -6.15 -5.23 -12.78
CA ALA A 151 -7.12 -4.51 -11.96
C ALA A 151 -7.13 -2.99 -12.26
N ALA A 152 -5.95 -2.40 -12.47
CA ALA A 152 -5.84 -0.98 -12.85
C ALA A 152 -6.46 -0.70 -14.23
N GLU A 153 -6.19 -1.54 -15.23
CA GLU A 153 -6.83 -1.41 -16.56
C GLU A 153 -8.33 -1.69 -16.53
N THR A 154 -8.78 -2.64 -15.70
CA THR A 154 -10.22 -2.87 -15.46
C THR A 154 -10.90 -1.61 -14.93
N PHE A 155 -10.30 -0.96 -13.92
CA PHE A 155 -10.80 0.30 -13.38
C PHE A 155 -10.87 1.39 -14.47
N ARG A 156 -9.79 1.58 -15.24
CA ARG A 156 -9.73 2.65 -16.25
C ARG A 156 -10.71 2.44 -17.40
N ARG A 157 -10.97 1.20 -17.82
CA ARG A 157 -11.97 0.89 -18.84
C ARG A 157 -13.39 1.20 -18.36
N ILE A 158 -13.72 0.74 -17.15
CA ILE A 158 -15.04 0.94 -16.55
C ILE A 158 -15.33 2.43 -16.34
N PHE A 159 -14.33 3.19 -15.91
CA PHE A 159 -14.49 4.63 -15.64
C PHE A 159 -13.99 5.54 -16.77
N SER A 160 -13.79 5.01 -17.98
CA SER A 160 -13.18 5.73 -19.11
C SER A 160 -13.86 7.05 -19.44
N GLU A 161 -15.20 7.09 -19.45
CA GLU A 161 -15.99 8.31 -19.70
C GLU A 161 -15.80 9.41 -18.63
N ARG A 162 -15.29 9.06 -17.45
CA ARG A 162 -15.06 9.98 -16.32
C ARG A 162 -13.59 10.35 -16.14
N LEU A 163 -12.69 9.78 -16.95
CA LEU A 163 -11.27 10.09 -16.91
C LEU A 163 -10.97 11.13 -18.00
N GLU A 164 -10.39 12.26 -17.59
CA GLU A 164 -10.00 13.38 -18.48
C GLU A 164 -9.04 12.95 -19.60
N ASP A 165 -8.31 11.84 -19.40
CA ASP A 165 -7.26 11.34 -20.29
C ASP A 165 -7.25 9.80 -20.32
N HIS A 166 -8.28 9.20 -20.94
CA HIS A 166 -8.47 7.75 -21.01
C HIS A 166 -7.64 7.11 -22.14
N HIS A 167 -6.34 6.96 -21.93
CA HIS A 167 -5.52 6.12 -22.81
C HIS A 167 -5.41 4.72 -22.22
N PRO A 168 -5.85 3.65 -22.91
CA PRO A 168 -5.56 2.28 -22.50
C PRO A 168 -4.06 2.12 -22.19
N ILE A 169 -3.71 1.25 -21.24
CA ILE A 169 -2.30 1.01 -20.89
C ILE A 169 -1.55 0.46 -22.12
N GLY A 170 -2.27 -0.10 -23.10
CA GLY A 170 -1.70 -0.84 -24.21
C GLY A 170 -1.21 -2.20 -23.75
N ASN A 171 -0.40 -2.86 -24.56
CA ASN A 171 0.35 -4.00 -24.09
C ASN A 171 1.52 -3.52 -23.25
N VAL A 172 1.70 -4.11 -22.06
CA VAL A 172 2.81 -3.79 -21.17
C VAL A 172 3.60 -5.03 -20.86
N ARG A 173 4.92 -4.85 -20.79
CA ARG A 173 5.87 -5.76 -20.16
C ARG A 173 6.82 -4.95 -19.30
N VAL A 174 7.01 -5.38 -18.07
CA VAL A 174 7.93 -4.74 -17.13
C VAL A 174 8.59 -5.80 -16.26
N SER A 175 9.91 -5.78 -16.25
CA SER A 175 10.74 -6.55 -15.35
C SER A 175 10.78 -5.86 -13.99
N LEU A 176 10.43 -6.57 -12.93
CA LEU A 176 10.60 -6.08 -11.56
C LEU A 176 12.07 -6.15 -11.09
N LEU A 177 12.97 -6.75 -11.89
CA LEU A 177 14.39 -6.79 -11.60
C LEU A 177 15.05 -5.41 -11.86
N ASP A 178 14.84 -4.86 -13.06
CA ASP A 178 15.50 -3.62 -13.51
C ASP A 178 14.58 -2.60 -14.22
N PHE A 179 13.28 -2.89 -14.31
CA PHE A 179 12.26 -2.08 -14.99
C PHE A 179 12.41 -1.97 -16.52
N SER A 180 13.24 -2.82 -17.14
CA SER A 180 13.22 -3.07 -18.60
C SER A 180 12.06 -3.98 -19.00
N GLU A 181 11.92 -4.31 -20.29
CA GLU A 181 10.80 -5.14 -20.75
C GLU A 181 10.98 -6.65 -20.52
N ASN A 182 12.20 -7.19 -20.57
CA ASN A 182 12.43 -8.64 -20.66
C ASN A 182 13.50 -9.19 -19.69
N SER A 183 14.10 -8.35 -18.85
CA SER A 183 15.15 -8.80 -17.92
C SER A 183 14.61 -9.81 -16.92
N GLY A 184 15.31 -10.95 -16.76
CA GLY A 184 14.90 -12.02 -15.85
C GLY A 184 13.68 -12.83 -16.30
N VAL A 185 13.26 -12.77 -17.58
CA VAL A 185 12.07 -13.47 -18.08
C VAL A 185 12.15 -15.00 -17.94
N GLU A 186 13.32 -15.60 -18.16
CA GLU A 186 13.56 -17.05 -18.01
C GLU A 186 14.14 -17.42 -16.64
N GLU A 187 14.19 -16.48 -15.69
CA GLU A 187 14.86 -16.69 -14.41
C GLU A 187 13.92 -17.40 -13.42
N VAL A 188 14.36 -18.56 -12.94
CA VAL A 188 13.67 -19.29 -11.87
C VAL A 188 13.94 -18.61 -10.54
N LEU A 189 12.89 -18.29 -9.80
CA LEU A 189 13.01 -17.77 -8.45
C LEU A 189 13.47 -18.91 -7.51
N GLY A 190 14.69 -18.81 -7.01
CA GLY A 190 15.24 -19.75 -6.03
C GLY A 190 15.05 -19.29 -4.58
N PRO A 191 15.41 -20.14 -3.59
CA PRO A 191 15.42 -19.76 -2.18
C PRO A 191 16.28 -18.53 -1.92
N MET A 192 15.85 -17.67 -0.99
CA MET A 192 16.56 -16.44 -0.65
C MET A 192 16.50 -16.17 0.86
N ASP A 193 17.55 -15.57 1.39
CA ASP A 193 17.59 -15.07 2.76
C ASP A 193 17.52 -13.54 2.73
N ILE A 194 16.50 -12.97 3.38
CA ILE A 194 16.35 -11.51 3.50
C ILE A 194 17.02 -10.95 4.76
N GLY A 195 17.66 -11.80 5.56
CA GLY A 195 18.31 -11.44 6.80
C GLY A 195 17.31 -11.02 7.86
N ASP A 196 17.68 -10.02 8.65
CA ASP A 196 16.87 -9.49 9.74
C ASP A 196 16.20 -8.17 9.35
N VAL A 197 14.87 -8.18 9.31
CA VAL A 197 14.05 -7.12 8.72
C VAL A 197 12.95 -6.69 9.69
N ALA A 198 12.77 -5.38 9.88
CA ALA A 198 11.58 -4.83 10.52
C ALA A 198 10.60 -4.29 9.48
N PHE A 199 9.33 -4.65 9.57
CA PHE A 199 8.24 -4.09 8.77
C PHE A 199 7.45 -3.09 9.63
N CYS A 200 7.64 -1.80 9.37
CA CYS A 200 7.01 -0.70 10.08
C CYS A 200 5.80 -0.18 9.29
N GLY A 201 4.61 -0.36 9.86
CA GLY A 201 3.34 -0.11 9.21
C GLY A 201 2.92 -1.29 8.35
N LEU A 202 1.80 -1.88 8.72
CA LEU A 202 1.16 -3.02 8.07
C LEU A 202 -0.18 -2.57 7.46
N GLY A 203 -0.19 -1.34 6.96
CA GLY A 203 -1.30 -0.79 6.20
C GLY A 203 -1.46 -1.44 4.83
N ALA A 204 -2.16 -0.79 3.91
CA ALA A 204 -2.51 -1.36 2.61
C ALA A 204 -1.29 -1.83 1.79
N VAL A 205 -0.23 -1.01 1.75
CA VAL A 205 1.03 -1.31 1.06
C VAL A 205 1.78 -2.44 1.75
N GLY A 206 1.93 -2.39 3.08
CA GLY A 206 2.54 -3.45 3.88
C GLY A 206 1.80 -4.78 3.73
N ASN A 207 0.46 -4.77 3.75
CA ASN A 207 -0.39 -5.94 3.52
C ASN A 207 -0.06 -6.62 2.19
N ALA A 208 0.04 -5.85 1.10
CA ALA A 208 0.37 -6.38 -0.22
C ALA A 208 1.81 -6.91 -0.30
N ALA A 209 2.77 -6.24 0.35
CA ALA A 209 4.13 -6.71 0.44
C ALA A 209 4.22 -8.06 1.18
N ILE A 210 3.55 -8.18 2.33
CA ILE A 210 3.47 -9.44 3.08
C ILE A 210 2.77 -10.53 2.26
N TRP A 211 1.69 -10.20 1.54
CA TRP A 211 0.97 -11.15 0.68
C TRP A 211 1.91 -11.79 -0.37
N VAL A 212 2.77 -11.00 -1.01
CA VAL A 212 3.66 -11.52 -2.05
C VAL A 212 4.87 -12.25 -1.45
N LEU A 213 5.46 -11.73 -0.37
CA LEU A 213 6.59 -12.37 0.33
C LEU A 213 6.19 -13.74 0.86
N SER A 214 4.97 -13.90 1.39
CA SER A 214 4.50 -15.16 1.95
C SER A 214 4.31 -16.27 0.91
N ARG A 215 4.37 -15.94 -0.38
CA ARG A 215 4.27 -16.87 -1.51
C ARG A 215 5.63 -17.18 -2.14
N HIS A 216 6.70 -16.53 -1.69
CA HIS A 216 8.05 -16.85 -2.13
C HIS A 216 8.52 -18.13 -1.44
N GLU A 217 8.52 -19.24 -2.18
CA GLU A 217 9.00 -20.52 -1.67
C GLU A 217 10.50 -20.48 -1.37
N GLY A 218 10.89 -20.94 -0.18
CA GLY A 218 12.28 -20.89 0.25
C GLY A 218 12.76 -19.52 0.71
N LEU A 219 11.86 -18.56 0.95
CA LEU A 219 12.19 -17.31 1.64
C LEU A 219 12.49 -17.57 3.12
N THR A 220 13.67 -17.13 3.57
CA THR A 220 14.20 -17.31 4.92
C THR A 220 14.66 -15.98 5.50
N GLY A 221 14.92 -15.96 6.82
CA GLY A 221 15.31 -14.76 7.57
C GLY A 221 14.46 -14.55 8.83
N ARG A 222 14.54 -13.35 9.42
CA ARG A 222 13.74 -12.91 10.55
C ARG A 222 12.97 -11.63 10.19
N ALA A 223 11.67 -11.63 10.44
CA ALA A 223 10.79 -10.49 10.23
C ALA A 223 10.14 -10.05 11.55
N THR A 224 10.35 -8.79 11.93
CA THR A 224 9.62 -8.16 13.04
C THR A 224 8.49 -7.31 12.44
N LEU A 225 7.25 -7.57 12.82
CA LEU A 225 6.06 -6.92 12.26
C LEU A 225 5.54 -5.86 13.23
N ILE A 226 5.75 -4.57 12.94
CA ILE A 226 5.50 -3.45 13.86
C ILE A 226 4.32 -2.62 13.35
N ASP A 227 3.20 -2.70 14.06
CA ASP A 227 2.02 -1.86 13.84
C ASP A 227 1.13 -1.93 15.08
N HIS A 228 0.62 -0.81 15.57
CA HIS A 228 -0.17 -0.75 16.80
C HIS A 228 -1.67 -0.95 16.58
N GLU A 229 -2.13 -0.90 15.33
CA GLU A 229 -3.54 -0.84 15.01
C GLU A 229 -4.16 -2.24 14.84
N THR A 230 -5.48 -2.28 14.98
CA THR A 230 -6.32 -3.40 14.57
C THR A 230 -6.95 -3.10 13.21
N ILE A 231 -7.43 -4.14 12.52
CA ILE A 231 -8.18 -4.01 11.28
C ILE A 231 -9.53 -3.36 11.56
N GLU A 232 -9.79 -2.22 10.93
CA GLU A 232 -11.11 -1.60 10.89
C GLU A 232 -11.89 -2.04 9.66
N LEU A 233 -13.22 -1.91 9.70
CA LEU A 233 -14.08 -2.10 8.51
C LEU A 233 -13.59 -1.25 7.32
N SER A 234 -13.16 -0.02 7.59
CA SER A 234 -12.58 0.93 6.63
C SER A 234 -11.19 0.53 6.10
N ASN A 235 -10.63 -0.61 6.50
CA ASN A 235 -9.38 -1.14 5.95
C ASN A 235 -9.68 -2.23 4.91
N LEU A 236 -10.81 -2.91 5.06
CA LEU A 236 -11.22 -4.04 4.22
C LEU A 236 -11.47 -3.65 2.76
N GLN A 237 -11.66 -2.38 2.39
CA GLN A 237 -11.68 -2.03 0.96
C GLN A 237 -10.32 -2.15 0.25
N ARG A 238 -9.19 -2.30 0.97
CA ARG A 238 -7.85 -2.28 0.33
C ARG A 238 -6.78 -3.22 0.93
N TYR A 239 -7.04 -3.88 2.07
CA TYR A 239 -6.05 -4.72 2.74
C TYR A 239 -6.13 -6.17 2.23
N VAL A 240 -5.22 -6.56 1.33
CA VAL A 240 -5.34 -7.83 0.60
C VAL A 240 -5.15 -9.11 1.44
N LEU A 241 -4.61 -9.01 2.66
CA LEU A 241 -4.57 -10.16 3.58
C LEU A 241 -5.89 -10.35 4.35
N ALA A 242 -6.66 -9.27 4.52
CA ALA A 242 -7.86 -9.28 5.34
C ALA A 242 -9.09 -9.77 4.56
N LEU A 243 -9.87 -10.62 5.21
CA LEU A 243 -11.19 -11.06 4.81
C LEU A 243 -12.29 -10.23 5.53
N ASP A 244 -13.55 -10.38 5.14
CA ASP A 244 -14.69 -9.72 5.81
C ASP A 244 -14.75 -10.04 7.32
N ALA A 245 -14.29 -11.24 7.69
CA ALA A 245 -14.30 -11.73 9.06
C ALA A 245 -13.13 -11.23 9.94
N ASP A 246 -12.15 -10.52 9.39
CA ASP A 246 -10.94 -10.09 10.12
C ASP A 246 -11.07 -8.72 10.80
N GLU A 247 -12.27 -8.14 10.88
CA GLU A 247 -12.51 -6.91 11.63
C GLU A 247 -12.10 -7.09 13.11
N ASN A 248 -11.39 -6.10 13.67
CA ASN A 248 -10.80 -6.09 15.01
C ASN A 248 -9.60 -7.05 15.23
N VAL A 249 -9.10 -7.73 14.20
CA VAL A 249 -7.86 -8.51 14.29
C VAL A 249 -6.66 -7.56 14.34
N SER A 250 -5.64 -7.86 15.16
CA SER A 250 -4.39 -7.11 15.19
C SER A 250 -3.66 -7.17 13.84
N LYS A 251 -3.18 -6.03 13.31
CA LYS A 251 -2.49 -6.00 12.00
C LYS A 251 -1.22 -6.87 11.99
N PRO A 252 -0.33 -6.83 13.01
CA PRO A 252 0.81 -7.76 13.09
C PRO A 252 0.40 -9.23 13.14
N GLU A 253 -0.67 -9.58 13.85
CA GLU A 253 -1.14 -10.96 13.94
C GLU A 253 -1.68 -11.45 12.59
N LEU A 254 -2.45 -10.62 11.87
CA LEU A 254 -2.93 -10.94 10.53
C LEU A 254 -1.76 -11.17 9.56
N ALA A 255 -0.75 -10.29 9.59
CA ALA A 255 0.45 -10.44 8.76
C ALA A 255 1.26 -11.69 9.13
N MET A 256 1.34 -12.05 10.42
CA MET A 256 1.98 -13.29 10.86
C MET A 256 1.26 -14.54 10.33
N ARG A 257 -0.08 -14.56 10.29
CA ARG A 257 -0.85 -15.68 9.71
C ARG A 257 -0.46 -15.96 8.26
N ALA A 258 -0.13 -14.93 7.48
CA ALA A 258 0.26 -15.08 6.08
C ALA A 258 1.53 -15.94 5.92
N PHE A 259 2.46 -15.88 6.88
CA PHE A 259 3.70 -16.65 6.87
C PHE A 259 3.63 -18.01 7.55
N ALA A 260 2.45 -18.45 8.01
CA ALA A 260 2.31 -19.66 8.83
C ALA A 260 2.87 -20.94 8.18
N THR A 261 2.91 -21.01 6.85
CA THR A 261 3.45 -22.16 6.09
C THR A 261 4.85 -21.91 5.51
N GLY A 262 5.46 -20.77 5.80
CA GLY A 262 6.77 -20.34 5.28
C GLY A 262 7.95 -20.75 6.16
N SER A 263 9.16 -20.40 5.73
CA SER A 263 10.40 -20.61 6.48
C SER A 263 10.95 -19.34 7.13
N LEU A 264 10.24 -18.22 6.97
CA LEU A 264 10.58 -16.94 7.59
C LEU A 264 10.17 -16.95 9.07
N SER A 265 11.10 -16.61 9.97
CA SER A 265 10.79 -16.45 11.38
C SER A 265 10.10 -15.11 11.61
N VAL A 266 8.88 -15.09 12.14
CA VAL A 266 8.08 -13.87 12.27
C VAL A 266 7.76 -13.56 13.73
N GLU A 267 7.96 -12.30 14.13
CA GLU A 267 7.64 -11.80 15.47
C GLU A 267 6.68 -10.60 15.37
N PRO A 268 5.42 -10.71 15.84
CA PRO A 268 4.50 -9.58 15.87
C PRO A 268 4.80 -8.63 17.04
N GLN A 269 4.78 -7.33 16.76
CA GLN A 269 4.95 -6.24 17.73
C GLN A 269 3.77 -5.27 17.60
N PRO A 270 2.70 -5.43 18.40
CA PRO A 270 1.54 -4.54 18.40
C PRO A 270 1.86 -3.19 19.08
N LEU A 271 2.83 -2.46 18.53
CA LEU A 271 3.43 -1.25 19.09
C LEU A 271 3.59 -0.19 17.99
N THR A 272 3.62 1.08 18.38
CA THR A 272 4.09 2.13 17.48
C THR A 272 5.59 1.94 17.23
N LEU A 273 6.12 2.53 16.15
CA LEU A 273 7.56 2.48 15.90
C LEU A 273 8.35 3.15 17.04
N CYS A 274 7.83 4.25 17.60
CA CYS A 274 8.43 4.95 18.73
C CYS A 274 8.47 4.09 20.00
N ASP A 275 7.38 3.40 20.33
CA ASP A 275 7.32 2.51 21.49
C ASP A 275 8.23 1.31 21.33
N TYR A 276 8.26 0.73 20.12
CA TYR A 276 9.17 -0.37 19.81
C TYR A 276 10.64 0.07 19.92
N SER A 277 11.00 1.24 19.37
CA SER A 277 12.33 1.81 19.53
C SER A 277 12.69 2.04 20.99
N SER A 278 11.75 2.55 21.80
CA SER A 278 11.96 2.76 23.24
C SER A 278 12.21 1.44 23.97
N ARG A 279 11.52 0.37 23.56
CA ARG A 279 11.70 -0.99 24.10
C ARG A 279 13.05 -1.61 23.73
N LEU A 280 13.62 -1.26 22.59
CA LEU A 280 14.97 -1.70 22.21
C LEU A 280 16.03 -1.14 23.16
N GLY A 281 15.84 0.09 23.66
CA GLY A 281 16.81 0.80 24.47
C GLY A 281 18.06 1.11 23.65
N ASP A 282 19.24 0.75 24.16
CA ASP A 282 20.52 0.94 23.45
C ASP A 282 20.74 -0.06 22.30
N ARG A 283 19.85 -1.05 22.13
CA ARG A 283 19.99 -2.04 21.05
C ARG A 283 19.62 -1.42 19.70
N PRO A 284 20.39 -1.69 18.63
CA PRO A 284 20.04 -1.22 17.31
C PRO A 284 18.73 -1.86 16.83
N ILE A 285 17.94 -1.10 16.06
CA ILE A 285 16.90 -1.69 15.22
C ILE A 285 17.53 -2.67 14.21
N GLN A 286 16.70 -3.56 13.66
CA GLN A 286 17.02 -4.45 12.57
C GLN A 286 17.84 -3.76 11.45
N PRO A 287 18.86 -4.42 10.86
CA PRO A 287 19.69 -3.84 9.80
C PRO A 287 18.88 -3.36 8.59
N THR A 288 17.77 -4.03 8.29
CA THR A 288 16.85 -3.64 7.22
C THR A 288 15.50 -3.23 7.79
N VAL A 289 14.95 -2.11 7.33
CA VAL A 289 13.63 -1.62 7.72
C VAL A 289 12.78 -1.38 6.48
N CYS A 290 11.67 -2.11 6.36
CA CYS A 290 10.61 -1.84 5.41
C CYS A 290 9.60 -0.86 6.02
N VAL A 291 9.31 0.26 5.36
CA VAL A 291 8.44 1.33 5.87
C VAL A 291 7.26 1.53 4.94
N SER A 292 6.04 1.42 5.48
CA SER A 292 4.81 1.69 4.74
C SER A 292 3.74 2.46 5.53
N VAL A 293 4.16 3.13 6.61
CA VAL A 293 3.32 4.04 7.41
C VAL A 293 2.78 5.20 6.58
N ASP A 294 1.65 5.75 6.98
CA ASP A 294 0.90 6.78 6.27
C ASP A 294 1.36 8.22 6.55
N ASN A 295 2.13 8.42 7.61
CA ASN A 295 2.55 9.74 8.06
C ASN A 295 4.05 10.00 7.83
N PHE A 296 4.39 11.25 7.55
CA PHE A 296 5.77 11.66 7.29
C PHE A 296 6.67 11.60 8.52
N HIS A 297 6.09 11.78 9.72
CA HIS A 297 6.85 11.76 10.97
C HIS A 297 7.50 10.40 11.18
N ASP A 298 6.73 9.32 11.15
CA ASP A 298 7.20 7.96 11.37
C ASP A 298 8.16 7.50 10.27
N ARG A 299 7.99 7.97 9.03
CA ARG A 299 8.97 7.75 7.96
C ARG A 299 10.33 8.37 8.29
N ARG A 300 10.35 9.58 8.86
CA ARG A 300 11.59 10.23 9.32
C ARG A 300 12.15 9.55 10.57
N VAL A 301 11.31 9.13 11.52
CA VAL A 301 11.74 8.36 12.70
C VAL A 301 12.42 7.06 12.25
N ALA A 302 11.80 6.29 11.36
CA ALA A 302 12.40 5.05 10.83
C ALA A 302 13.80 5.28 10.24
N GLN A 303 14.01 6.39 9.52
CA GLN A 303 15.32 6.76 9.00
C GLN A 303 16.29 7.17 10.11
N ALA A 304 15.83 7.91 11.11
CA ALA A 304 16.62 8.39 12.25
C ALA A 304 17.04 7.25 13.19
N LEU A 305 16.43 6.07 13.09
CA LEU A 305 16.92 4.85 13.74
C LEU A 305 18.17 4.27 13.07
N LEU A 306 18.64 4.87 11.97
CA LEU A 306 19.90 4.55 11.29
C LEU A 306 20.05 3.05 10.93
N PRO A 307 19.06 2.39 10.27
CA PRO A 307 19.25 1.06 9.71
C PRO A 307 20.23 1.10 8.52
N ARG A 308 20.83 -0.04 8.16
CA ARG A 308 21.71 -0.14 6.99
C ARG A 308 20.94 0.11 5.70
N LEU A 309 19.76 -0.51 5.60
CA LEU A 309 18.89 -0.44 4.45
C LEU A 309 17.48 -0.03 4.90
N VAL A 310 16.94 1.02 4.28
CA VAL A 310 15.52 1.33 4.34
C VAL A 310 14.88 0.99 3.00
N VAL A 311 13.81 0.22 3.01
CA VAL A 311 12.96 -0.01 1.84
C VAL A 311 11.60 0.60 2.12
N ASN A 312 11.11 1.44 1.24
CA ASN A 312 9.96 2.27 1.47
C ASN A 312 8.91 2.00 0.39
N GLY A 313 7.65 1.82 0.78
CA GLY A 313 6.52 1.72 -0.13
C GLY A 313 5.52 2.84 0.15
N TYR A 314 4.90 3.38 -0.90
CA TYR A 314 3.94 4.47 -0.74
C TYR A 314 2.88 4.53 -1.84
N THR A 315 1.77 5.17 -1.49
CA THR A 315 0.69 5.58 -2.40
C THR A 315 0.37 7.04 -2.12
N GLY A 316 0.25 7.85 -3.15
CA GLY A 316 -0.25 9.22 -3.06
C GLY A 316 -1.61 9.37 -3.74
N LYS A 317 -1.95 10.58 -4.17
CA LYS A 317 -3.26 10.90 -4.78
C LYS A 317 -3.49 10.15 -6.08
N THR A 318 -2.47 10.00 -6.90
CA THR A 318 -2.55 9.21 -8.14
C THR A 318 -1.27 8.41 -8.37
N ASP A 319 -0.20 8.76 -7.67
CA ASP A 319 1.08 8.12 -7.78
C ASP A 319 1.22 6.96 -6.80
N LEU A 320 2.14 6.07 -7.11
CA LEU A 320 2.55 4.97 -6.25
C LEU A 320 4.01 4.65 -6.52
N GLY A 321 4.67 4.01 -5.57
CA GLY A 321 6.04 3.58 -5.79
C GLY A 321 6.68 2.85 -4.63
N ALA A 322 7.94 2.52 -4.86
CA ALA A 322 8.84 2.07 -3.82
C ALA A 322 10.23 2.69 -3.99
N SER A 323 10.92 2.88 -2.88
CA SER A 323 12.28 3.39 -2.86
C SER A 323 13.16 2.58 -1.90
N TRP A 324 14.47 2.64 -2.09
CA TRP A 324 15.45 2.00 -1.21
C TRP A 324 16.57 2.97 -0.85
N HIS A 325 17.12 2.87 0.35
CA HIS A 325 18.05 3.87 0.87
C HIS A 325 19.13 3.20 1.72
N TYR A 326 20.38 3.39 1.34
CA TYR A 326 21.52 3.24 2.23
C TYR A 326 21.87 4.63 2.76
N PHE A 327 22.32 4.73 4.01
CA PHE A 327 22.50 6.04 4.64
C PHE A 327 23.71 6.83 4.10
N ASP A 328 24.79 6.14 3.75
CA ASP A 328 26.08 6.72 3.33
C ASP A 328 26.42 6.32 1.88
N ASN A 329 25.62 6.77 0.89
CA ASN A 329 25.78 6.34 -0.51
C ASN A 329 25.52 7.41 -1.59
N ASP A 330 25.71 8.69 -1.27
CA ASP A 330 25.48 9.85 -2.16
C ASP A 330 24.05 9.96 -2.75
N LYS A 331 23.07 9.22 -2.21
CA LYS A 331 21.66 9.29 -2.60
C LYS A 331 20.81 9.78 -1.44
N ALA A 332 19.63 10.31 -1.77
CA ALA A 332 18.63 10.68 -0.78
C ALA A 332 18.34 9.50 0.16
N CYS A 333 18.42 9.75 1.47
CA CYS A 333 17.84 8.86 2.47
C CYS A 333 16.31 8.98 2.49
N LEU A 334 15.61 8.14 3.26
CA LEU A 334 14.15 8.21 3.35
C LEU A 334 13.68 9.59 3.88
N ALA A 335 14.40 10.18 4.84
CA ALA A 335 14.04 11.48 5.39
C ALA A 335 14.13 12.61 4.35
N CYS A 336 15.00 12.51 3.33
CA CYS A 336 15.04 13.47 2.22
C CYS A 336 13.72 13.51 1.44
N LEU A 337 13.09 12.34 1.22
CA LEU A 337 11.82 12.25 0.48
C LEU A 337 10.66 12.94 1.19
N TYR A 338 10.76 13.05 2.52
CA TYR A 338 9.76 13.66 3.40
C TYR A 338 10.32 14.88 4.12
N PHE A 339 11.34 15.50 3.53
CA PHE A 339 11.95 16.73 4.01
C PHE A 339 11.07 17.90 3.57
N ARG A 340 10.65 18.72 4.53
CA ARG A 340 9.98 19.99 4.25
C ARG A 340 10.79 21.09 4.90
N GLU A 341 11.39 21.96 4.09
CA GLU A 341 12.18 23.12 4.55
C GLU A 341 11.39 24.07 5.47
N GLN A 342 10.05 24.01 5.43
CA GLN A 342 9.15 24.94 6.12
C GLN A 342 7.97 24.23 6.80
N GLU A 343 8.16 23.04 7.41
CA GLU A 343 7.10 22.53 8.28
C GLU A 343 6.97 23.42 9.52
N PRO A 344 5.77 23.96 9.81
CA PRO A 344 5.52 24.61 11.09
C PRO A 344 5.79 23.57 12.17
N SER A 345 6.50 23.97 13.23
CA SER A 345 6.68 23.14 14.42
C SER A 345 5.34 22.60 14.91
N GLU A 346 5.35 21.49 15.65
CA GLU A 346 4.13 20.93 16.25
C GLU A 346 3.35 21.99 17.04
N LEU A 347 4.08 22.86 17.76
CA LEU A 347 3.54 24.06 18.39
C LEU A 347 2.78 24.95 17.40
N ASN A 348 3.41 25.34 16.29
CA ASN A 348 2.78 26.20 15.28
C ASN A 348 1.57 25.52 14.63
N ARG A 349 1.58 24.19 14.49
CA ARG A 349 0.42 23.43 14.00
C ARG A 349 -0.72 23.45 15.01
N MET A 350 -0.43 23.23 16.29
CA MET A 350 -1.44 23.26 17.35
C MET A 350 -2.03 24.67 17.50
N VAL A 351 -1.20 25.71 17.47
CA VAL A 351 -1.63 27.11 17.44
C VAL A 351 -2.56 27.37 16.26
N SER A 352 -2.14 27.00 15.05
CA SER A 352 -2.94 27.19 13.83
C SER A 352 -4.25 26.40 13.88
N ALA A 353 -4.21 25.16 14.37
CA ALA A 353 -5.35 24.25 14.42
C ALA A 353 -6.33 24.58 15.55
N LEU A 354 -5.89 25.14 16.66
CA LEU A 354 -6.76 25.44 17.79
C LEU A 354 -7.18 26.90 17.82
N GLY A 355 -6.49 27.78 17.08
CA GLY A 355 -6.73 29.22 17.13
C GLY A 355 -6.35 29.86 18.46
N LEU A 356 -5.57 29.13 19.28
CA LEU A 356 -5.03 29.60 20.54
C LEU A 356 -3.71 30.35 20.28
N ASP A 357 -3.42 31.33 21.13
CA ASP A 357 -2.17 32.09 21.10
C ASP A 357 -0.96 31.18 21.37
N ASP A 358 0.19 31.46 20.75
CA ASP A 358 1.40 30.65 20.85
C ASP A 358 1.92 30.53 22.28
N ILE A 359 1.84 31.61 23.06
CA ILE A 359 2.23 31.61 24.48
C ILE A 359 1.37 30.64 25.29
N VAL A 360 0.07 30.56 24.99
CA VAL A 360 -0.86 29.67 25.69
C VAL A 360 -0.51 28.21 25.42
N VAL A 361 -0.28 27.85 24.15
CA VAL A 361 0.07 26.48 23.76
C VAL A 361 1.44 26.09 24.34
N VAL A 362 2.44 26.97 24.26
CA VAL A 362 3.78 26.73 24.84
C VAL A 362 3.72 26.47 26.35
N GLN A 363 2.88 27.20 27.09
CA GLN A 363 2.76 27.03 28.53
C GLN A 363 1.96 25.79 28.96
N MET A 364 1.20 25.18 28.05
CA MET A 364 0.37 24.02 28.36
C MET A 364 1.09 22.69 28.16
N ILE A 365 1.98 22.60 27.15
CA ILE A 365 2.65 21.36 26.77
C ILE A 365 3.57 20.82 27.87
N PRO A 366 4.49 21.60 28.48
CA PRO A 366 5.41 21.11 29.50
C PRO A 366 4.75 20.89 30.87
N ASP A 367 3.79 21.76 31.22
CA ASP A 367 3.16 21.77 32.54
C ASP A 367 1.99 20.78 32.66
N GLY A 368 1.62 20.08 31.56
CA GLY A 368 0.46 19.19 31.52
C GLY A 368 -0.85 19.90 31.85
N LYS A 369 -0.96 21.20 31.57
CA LYS A 369 -2.16 21.98 31.89
C LYS A 369 -3.33 21.53 31.02
N VAL A 370 -4.51 21.54 31.63
CA VAL A 370 -5.76 21.14 31.00
C VAL A 370 -6.47 22.34 30.37
N LEU A 371 -7.29 22.09 29.36
CA LEU A 371 -8.13 23.10 28.74
C LEU A 371 -9.28 23.48 29.68
N VAL A 372 -9.55 24.78 29.79
CA VAL A 372 -10.69 25.34 30.55
C VAL A 372 -11.70 25.92 29.56
N SER A 373 -12.92 26.20 30.02
CA SER A 373 -14.03 26.63 29.14
C SER A 373 -13.70 27.85 28.26
N ASP A 374 -12.87 28.78 28.71
CA ASP A 374 -12.45 29.93 27.89
C ASP A 374 -11.59 29.50 26.68
N HIS A 375 -10.70 28.52 26.83
CA HIS A 375 -9.91 27.98 25.72
C HIS A 375 -10.81 27.23 24.72
N LEU A 376 -11.75 26.43 25.22
CA LEU A 376 -12.69 25.69 24.37
C LEU A 376 -13.56 26.62 23.54
N ARG A 377 -14.07 27.72 24.13
CA ARG A 377 -14.83 28.74 23.39
C ARG A 377 -14.02 29.39 22.27
N ILE A 378 -12.72 29.59 22.46
CA ILE A 378 -11.84 30.11 21.40
C ILE A 378 -11.71 29.09 20.26
N ILE A 379 -11.50 27.81 20.60
CA ILE A 379 -11.38 26.72 19.62
C ILE A 379 -12.68 26.56 18.82
N GLU A 380 -13.84 26.51 19.50
CA GLU A 380 -15.16 26.42 18.88
C GLU A 380 -15.38 27.56 17.88
N LYS A 381 -15.08 28.79 18.29
CA LYS A 381 -15.20 29.97 17.43
C LYS A 381 -14.26 29.92 16.23
N HIS A 382 -13.00 29.55 16.43
CA HIS A 382 -12.00 29.44 15.36
C HIS A 382 -12.37 28.37 14.34
N ARG A 383 -13.03 27.30 14.79
CA ARG A 383 -13.44 26.17 13.95
C ARG A 383 -14.86 26.26 13.42
N GLY A 384 -15.63 27.27 13.82
CA GLY A 384 -17.03 27.43 13.40
C GLY A 384 -17.95 26.35 13.96
N LEU A 385 -17.66 25.84 15.17
CA LEU A 385 -18.48 24.83 15.84
C LEU A 385 -19.68 25.48 16.55
N GLU A 386 -20.70 24.68 16.83
CA GLU A 386 -21.80 25.11 17.71
C GLU A 386 -21.27 25.40 19.12
N GLU A 387 -21.92 26.35 19.81
CA GLU A 387 -21.57 26.73 21.17
C GLU A 387 -21.68 25.52 22.11
N ASN A 388 -20.63 25.24 22.88
CA ASN A 388 -20.49 24.07 23.77
C ASN A 388 -20.31 22.72 23.06
N ALA A 389 -20.04 22.67 21.76
CA ALA A 389 -19.71 21.42 21.06
C ALA A 389 -18.51 20.67 21.66
N LEU A 390 -17.58 21.38 22.31
CA LEU A 390 -16.40 20.82 22.95
C LEU A 390 -16.51 20.70 24.48
N ALA A 391 -17.69 20.88 25.08
CA ALA A 391 -17.85 20.86 26.54
C ALA A 391 -17.35 19.56 27.20
N ALA A 392 -17.47 18.41 26.53
CA ALA A 392 -16.97 17.12 27.02
C ALA A 392 -15.43 17.05 27.14
N TRP A 393 -14.73 18.03 26.54
CA TRP A 393 -13.28 18.12 26.50
C TRP A 393 -12.71 19.10 27.54
N GLU A 394 -13.56 19.68 28.38
CA GLU A 394 -13.10 20.49 29.51
C GLU A 394 -12.32 19.62 30.49
N GLY A 395 -11.17 20.12 30.93
CA GLY A 395 -10.25 19.36 31.78
C GLY A 395 -9.41 18.31 31.05
N LYS A 396 -9.45 18.24 29.71
CA LYS A 396 -8.56 17.38 28.92
C LYS A 396 -7.26 18.08 28.52
N HIS A 397 -6.24 17.30 28.17
CA HIS A 397 -4.99 17.86 27.68
C HIS A 397 -5.16 18.45 26.29
N ILE A 398 -4.34 19.45 25.98
CA ILE A 398 -4.39 20.14 24.70
C ILE A 398 -4.08 19.19 23.52
N GLN A 399 -3.25 18.16 23.73
CA GLN A 399 -2.96 17.13 22.72
C GLN A 399 -4.19 16.27 22.40
N ASP A 400 -5.01 15.94 23.40
CA ASP A 400 -6.22 15.11 23.20
C ASP A 400 -7.24 15.84 22.33
N VAL A 401 -7.46 17.13 22.60
CA VAL A 401 -8.36 17.98 21.82
C VAL A 401 -7.78 18.28 20.44
N TYR A 402 -6.47 18.53 20.34
CA TYR A 402 -5.81 18.69 19.06
C TYR A 402 -6.00 17.44 18.19
N SER A 403 -5.75 16.24 18.73
CA SER A 403 -5.98 14.98 18.04
C SER A 403 -7.45 14.80 17.66
N SER A 404 -8.41 15.09 18.54
CA SER A 404 -9.83 14.92 18.21
C SER A 404 -10.32 15.86 17.11
N VAL A 405 -9.85 17.12 17.13
CA VAL A 405 -10.21 18.16 16.16
C VAL A 405 -9.49 17.95 14.83
N THR A 406 -8.30 17.34 14.83
CA THR A 406 -7.54 17.06 13.59
C THR A 406 -7.87 15.71 12.95
N CYS A 407 -8.18 14.69 13.76
CA CYS A 407 -8.46 13.31 13.33
C CYS A 407 -9.96 13.01 13.14
N GLY A 408 -10.85 14.00 13.24
CA GLY A 408 -12.24 13.88 12.77
C GLY A 408 -13.20 13.07 13.65
N ASN A 409 -12.89 12.82 14.92
CA ASN A 409 -13.81 12.09 15.83
C ASN A 409 -15.06 12.91 16.20
N LEU A 410 -15.05 14.21 15.95
CA LEU A 410 -16.25 15.03 15.83
C LEU A 410 -16.56 15.11 14.34
N GLY A 411 -17.69 14.56 13.91
CA GLY A 411 -18.18 14.56 12.52
C GLY A 411 -18.50 15.96 11.98
N ILE A 412 -17.51 16.85 12.00
CA ILE A 412 -17.60 18.24 11.60
C ILE A 412 -16.72 18.36 10.36
N ALA A 413 -17.37 18.52 9.22
CA ALA A 413 -16.71 18.80 7.96
C ALA A 413 -16.02 20.18 8.06
N VAL A 414 -14.71 20.18 8.28
CA VAL A 414 -13.90 21.40 8.20
C VAL A 414 -13.59 21.66 6.73
N ASN A 415 -14.20 22.72 6.18
CA ASN A 415 -13.83 23.25 4.88
C ASN A 415 -12.33 23.60 4.86
N GLY A 416 -11.56 22.90 4.04
CA GLY A 416 -10.15 23.23 3.76
C GLY A 416 -9.09 22.30 4.37
N GLN A 417 -9.46 21.20 5.02
CA GLN A 417 -8.49 20.12 5.22
C GLN A 417 -8.27 19.38 3.90
N GLU A 418 -7.00 19.10 3.55
CA GLU A 418 -6.67 18.10 2.53
C GLU A 418 -7.38 16.81 2.93
N THR A 419 -8.44 16.46 2.20
CA THR A 419 -9.13 15.17 2.36
C THR A 419 -8.08 14.07 2.36
N GLU A 420 -8.06 13.26 3.43
CA GLU A 420 -7.22 12.07 3.51
C GLU A 420 -7.40 11.27 2.20
N VAL A 421 -6.32 11.16 1.42
CA VAL A 421 -6.35 10.45 0.14
C VAL A 421 -6.53 8.97 0.46
N VAL A 422 -7.65 8.39 0.03
CA VAL A 422 -7.89 6.97 0.20
C VAL A 422 -7.43 6.24 -1.07
N PRO A 423 -6.33 5.47 -1.03
CA PRO A 423 -5.83 4.82 -2.23
C PRO A 423 -6.74 3.66 -2.66
N LEU A 424 -6.79 3.42 -3.96
CA LEU A 424 -7.46 2.26 -4.53
C LEU A 424 -6.71 0.96 -4.15
N ALA A 425 -7.44 -0.16 -4.09
CA ALA A 425 -6.85 -1.45 -3.71
C ALA A 425 -5.68 -1.86 -4.63
N HIS A 426 -5.87 -1.77 -5.96
CA HIS A 426 -4.82 -2.10 -6.93
C HIS A 426 -3.61 -1.16 -6.83
N GLN A 427 -3.81 0.11 -6.48
CA GLN A 427 -2.72 1.08 -6.28
C GLN A 427 -1.85 0.66 -5.08
N SER A 428 -2.49 0.26 -3.97
CA SER A 428 -1.79 -0.25 -2.79
C SER A 428 -1.06 -1.56 -3.07
N VAL A 429 -1.66 -2.45 -3.87
CA VAL A 429 -1.05 -3.72 -4.29
C VAL A 429 0.21 -3.48 -5.10
N LEU A 430 0.14 -2.65 -6.14
CA LEU A 430 1.30 -2.34 -6.98
C LEU A 430 2.44 -1.75 -6.14
N ALA A 431 2.16 -0.81 -5.24
CA ALA A 431 3.16 -0.25 -4.33
C ALA A 431 3.78 -1.32 -3.41
N GLY A 432 2.96 -2.20 -2.82
CA GLY A 432 3.43 -3.26 -1.92
C GLY A 432 4.29 -4.30 -2.64
N VAL A 433 3.92 -4.67 -3.87
CA VAL A 433 4.72 -5.59 -4.70
C VAL A 433 6.06 -4.96 -5.08
N LEU A 434 6.09 -3.66 -5.43
CA LEU A 434 7.34 -2.95 -5.66
C LEU A 434 8.22 -2.92 -4.40
N MET A 435 7.63 -2.61 -3.24
CA MET A 435 8.36 -2.58 -1.96
C MET A 435 8.97 -3.95 -1.63
N ALA A 436 8.20 -5.03 -1.77
CA ALA A 436 8.68 -6.38 -1.54
C ALA A 436 9.76 -6.81 -2.55
N SER A 437 9.61 -6.41 -3.81
CA SER A 437 10.62 -6.67 -4.85
C SER A 437 11.93 -5.95 -4.53
N GLU A 438 11.88 -4.67 -4.12
CA GLU A 438 13.08 -3.95 -3.69
C GLU A 438 13.73 -4.59 -2.46
N LEU A 439 12.96 -5.04 -1.47
CA LEU A 439 13.52 -5.75 -0.31
C LEU A 439 14.37 -6.94 -0.77
N VAL A 440 13.77 -7.87 -1.51
CA VAL A 440 14.45 -9.09 -1.95
C VAL A 440 15.64 -8.79 -2.86
N LYS A 441 15.51 -7.79 -3.75
CA LYS A 441 16.62 -7.38 -4.60
C LYS A 441 17.80 -6.86 -3.79
N ARG A 442 17.55 -6.02 -2.79
CA ARG A 442 18.61 -5.31 -2.05
C ARG A 442 19.25 -6.12 -0.94
N THR A 443 18.60 -7.18 -0.45
CA THR A 443 19.16 -8.07 0.57
C THR A 443 19.86 -9.31 -0.01
N THR A 444 19.91 -9.45 -1.34
CA THR A 444 20.47 -10.63 -2.03
C THR A 444 21.44 -10.23 -3.14
N SER A 445 22.04 -11.21 -3.81
CA SER A 445 22.92 -10.99 -4.97
C SER A 445 22.22 -10.35 -6.18
N LEU A 446 20.89 -10.28 -6.18
CA LEU A 446 20.13 -9.60 -7.23
C LEU A 446 20.39 -8.10 -7.31
N ALA A 447 20.90 -7.49 -6.24
CA ALA A 447 21.22 -6.06 -6.19
C ALA A 447 22.14 -5.63 -7.33
N GLU A 448 23.10 -6.48 -7.72
CA GLU A 448 24.08 -6.23 -8.79
C GLU A 448 23.46 -6.14 -10.18
N ARG A 449 22.29 -6.76 -10.36
CA ARG A 449 21.55 -6.82 -11.63
C ARG A 449 20.32 -5.92 -11.64
N SER A 450 20.05 -5.24 -10.53
CA SER A 450 18.89 -4.37 -10.35
C SER A 450 19.19 -2.94 -10.80
N GLN A 451 18.15 -2.12 -10.93
CA GLN A 451 18.31 -0.71 -11.29
C GLN A 451 19.19 0.04 -10.27
N ALA A 452 19.96 1.03 -10.73
CA ALA A 452 20.85 1.82 -9.88
C ALA A 452 20.09 2.95 -9.14
N GLU A 453 19.01 3.43 -9.74
CA GLU A 453 18.10 4.44 -9.20
C GLU A 453 17.40 3.95 -7.92
N ASN A 454 17.26 4.86 -6.96
CA ASN A 454 16.71 4.55 -5.65
C ASN A 454 15.20 4.74 -5.53
N LEU A 455 14.52 5.21 -6.58
CA LEU A 455 13.07 5.33 -6.64
C LEU A 455 12.52 4.64 -7.90
N ALA A 456 11.53 3.76 -7.71
CA ALA A 456 10.65 3.27 -8.75
C ALA A 456 9.24 3.86 -8.53
N ASN A 457 8.70 4.55 -9.52
CA ASN A 457 7.44 5.28 -9.39
C ASN A 457 6.56 5.13 -10.64
N TRP A 458 5.26 5.03 -10.39
CA TRP A 458 4.22 5.29 -11.40
C TRP A 458 3.51 6.60 -11.02
N PRO A 459 3.73 7.70 -11.75
CA PRO A 459 3.27 9.03 -11.32
C PRO A 459 1.75 9.22 -11.33
N ASN A 460 1.06 8.44 -12.16
CA ASN A 460 -0.39 8.51 -12.26
C ASN A 460 -0.96 7.17 -12.73
N ILE A 461 -1.49 6.39 -11.79
CA ILE A 461 -2.11 5.08 -12.02
C ILE A 461 -3.37 5.13 -12.90
N LEU A 462 -3.97 6.32 -13.04
CA LEU A 462 -5.13 6.54 -13.92
C LEU A 462 -4.71 6.74 -15.39
N LYS A 463 -3.41 6.78 -15.68
CA LYS A 463 -2.85 6.88 -17.04
C LYS A 463 -2.11 5.59 -17.43
N SER A 464 -1.60 5.55 -18.66
CA SER A 464 -0.71 4.47 -19.10
C SER A 464 0.53 4.35 -18.22
N THR A 465 1.18 3.20 -18.26
CA THR A 465 2.43 2.97 -17.52
C THR A 465 3.50 3.99 -17.94
N PRO A 466 4.36 4.43 -17.01
CA PRO A 466 5.39 5.38 -17.35
C PRO A 466 6.41 4.76 -18.31
N LYS A 467 6.91 5.57 -19.26
CA LYS A 467 8.03 5.16 -20.13
C LYS A 467 9.34 4.99 -19.36
N ARG A 468 9.44 5.65 -18.21
CA ARG A 468 10.58 5.60 -17.29
C ARG A 468 10.05 5.39 -15.88
N TRP A 469 10.36 4.25 -15.28
CA TRP A 469 9.95 3.91 -13.92
C TRP A 469 10.90 4.47 -12.86
N CYS A 470 12.18 4.56 -13.21
CA CYS A 470 13.27 4.69 -12.26
C CYS A 470 13.90 6.09 -12.24
N TYR A 471 14.11 6.62 -11.03
CA TYR A 471 14.66 7.95 -10.80
C TYR A 471 15.67 7.94 -9.64
N SER A 472 16.77 8.67 -9.80
CA SER A 472 17.70 8.95 -8.70
C SER A 472 17.30 10.26 -8.03
N ILE A 473 17.22 10.26 -6.71
CA ILE A 473 16.94 11.46 -5.92
C ILE A 473 18.23 11.86 -5.17
N PRO A 474 18.75 13.09 -5.38
CA PRO A 474 19.92 13.56 -4.67
C PRO A 474 19.59 13.86 -3.20
N PRO A 475 20.58 13.77 -2.29
CA PRO A 475 20.41 14.19 -0.91
C PRO A 475 19.92 15.63 -0.78
N THR A 476 19.00 15.88 0.15
CA THR A 476 18.56 17.23 0.50
C THR A 476 19.57 17.87 1.43
N LYS A 477 19.93 19.14 1.17
CA LYS A 477 20.80 19.92 2.05
C LYS A 477 20.19 20.03 3.45
N ASN A 478 21.00 19.86 4.50
CA ASN A 478 20.58 19.85 5.92
C ASN A 478 19.69 18.65 6.31
N CYS A 479 19.63 17.59 5.51
CA CYS A 479 19.04 16.33 5.95
C CYS A 479 20.05 15.56 6.81
N ILE A 480 19.55 14.64 7.65
CA ILE A 480 20.38 13.82 8.54
C ILE A 480 21.42 12.96 7.80
N CYS A 481 21.19 12.59 6.55
CA CYS A 481 22.19 11.87 5.73
C CYS A 481 23.29 12.77 5.16
N SER A 482 23.25 14.07 5.45
CA SER A 482 24.29 15.04 5.08
C SER A 482 24.85 15.74 6.31
N ASP A 483 24.56 15.23 7.50
CA ASP A 483 24.99 15.74 8.78
C ASP A 483 26.11 14.85 9.34
N ASP A 484 27.26 15.44 9.67
CA ASP A 484 28.46 14.72 10.10
C ASP A 484 28.24 13.95 11.40
N ASP A 485 27.41 14.46 12.33
CA ASP A 485 27.16 13.79 13.61
C ASP A 485 26.37 12.50 13.37
N TYR A 486 25.34 12.55 12.52
CA TYR A 486 24.57 11.35 12.15
C TYR A 486 25.40 10.33 11.37
N LEU A 487 26.28 10.78 10.47
CA LEU A 487 27.19 9.90 9.73
C LEU A 487 28.19 9.21 10.67
N ASN A 488 28.71 9.91 11.67
CA ASN A 488 29.59 9.32 12.68
C ASN A 488 28.86 8.27 13.52
N VAL A 489 27.66 8.59 14.02
CA VAL A 489 26.85 7.63 14.78
C VAL A 489 26.50 6.41 13.94
N TYR A 490 26.15 6.59 12.65
CA TYR A 490 25.88 5.49 11.73
C TYR A 490 27.10 4.58 11.55
N LYS A 491 28.29 5.16 11.36
CA LYS A 491 29.55 4.41 11.24
C LYS A 491 29.89 3.67 12.51
N GLU A 492 29.81 4.32 13.67
CA GLU A 492 30.03 3.66 14.97
C GLU A 492 29.09 2.46 15.15
N LYS A 493 27.79 2.65 14.85
CA LYS A 493 26.76 1.63 14.97
C LYS A 493 27.02 0.37 14.13
N TRP A 494 27.62 0.51 12.96
CA TRP A 494 27.79 -0.59 11.99
C TRP A 494 29.25 -1.01 11.74
N SER A 495 30.22 -0.35 12.38
CA SER A 495 31.66 -0.61 12.24
C SER A 495 32.14 -1.98 12.76
N SER A 496 31.34 -2.70 13.54
CA SER A 496 31.73 -3.98 14.15
C SER A 496 31.44 -5.23 13.31
N ASP A 497 30.86 -5.06 12.13
CA ASP A 497 30.28 -6.11 11.30
C ASP A 497 30.88 -6.13 9.86
N GLU A 498 31.89 -5.30 9.59
CA GLU A 498 32.81 -5.45 8.44
C GLU A 498 34.02 -6.29 8.86
#